data_AF-A0A444YNH0-F1
#
_entry.id   AF-A0A444YNH0-F1
#
_cell.length_a   1.000
_cell.length_b   1.000
_cell.length_c   1.000
_cell.angle_alpha   90.00
_cell.angle_beta   90.00
_cell.angle_gamma   90.00
#
_symmetry.space_group_name_H-M   'P 1'
#
loop_
_entity.id
_entity.type
_entity.pdbx_description
1 polymer ?
#
loop_
_entity_poly.entity_id
_entity_poly.type
_entity_poly.pdbx_seq_one_letter_code
_entity_poly.pdbx_strand_id
1 'polypeptide(L)'
;MCVKCCDQVSGVAFDSYWSSPNSSDNGENVMYRFGSVGQDTQLLLWDLEMDEIVVPLRRPPGGSPTYSTGSQSSHWDSVVPLGTLQPAPSMRDVPKISPLVAHRVHTEPLSGLIFTQESVLTACREGHIKIWTRPGAAESQSSNSENLLATSLKDKPSLSSKIGNSSYKQ
;
A
#
# COMPACT_ATOMS: atom_id res chain seq x y z
N MET A 1 -5.11 -11.75 9.55
CA MET A 1 -5.78 -11.17 8.37
C MET A 1 -5.39 -11.92 7.10
N CYS A 2 -6.34 -12.16 6.19
CA CYS A 2 -6.05 -12.69 4.87
C CYS A 2 -6.46 -11.64 3.83
N VAL A 3 -5.47 -11.15 3.09
CA VAL A 3 -5.65 -10.21 1.99
C VAL A 3 -5.63 -11.04 0.72
N LYS A 4 -6.76 -11.13 0.02
CA LYS A 4 -6.82 -11.89 -1.24
C LYS A 4 -6.37 -10.97 -2.38
N CYS A 5 -5.06 -10.89 -2.62
CA CYS A 5 -4.55 -10.46 -3.91
C CYS A 5 -4.75 -11.61 -4.91
N CYS A 6 -5.28 -11.31 -6.09
CA CYS A 6 -5.46 -12.31 -7.15
C CYS A 6 -4.14 -12.63 -7.87
N ASP A 7 -3.11 -11.81 -7.66
CA ASP A 7 -1.81 -11.88 -8.31
C ASP A 7 -0.64 -11.77 -7.32
N GLN A 8 0.57 -12.08 -7.79
CA GLN A 8 1.78 -12.02 -6.98
C GLN A 8 2.08 -10.56 -6.57
N VAL A 9 2.17 -10.36 -5.25
CA VAL A 9 2.54 -9.08 -4.64
C VAL A 9 4.05 -8.88 -4.72
N SER A 10 4.48 -7.71 -5.18
CA SER A 10 5.90 -7.32 -5.29
C SER A 10 6.32 -6.27 -4.26
N GLY A 11 5.38 -5.54 -3.67
CA GLY A 11 5.68 -4.56 -2.62
C GLY A 11 4.48 -4.25 -1.73
N VAL A 12 4.75 -3.95 -0.46
CA VAL A 12 3.76 -3.51 0.53
C VAL A 12 4.36 -2.38 1.36
N ALA A 13 3.55 -1.39 1.75
CA ALA A 13 3.99 -0.30 2.61
C ALA A 13 2.83 0.23 3.44
N PHE A 14 3.09 0.55 4.71
CA PHE A 14 2.14 1.30 5.55
C PHE A 14 2.23 2.78 5.26
N ASP A 15 1.10 3.47 5.35
CA ASP A 15 1.02 4.91 5.19
C ASP A 15 1.06 5.61 6.56
N SER A 16 2.26 5.89 7.07
CA SER A 16 2.46 6.59 8.35
C SER A 16 1.98 8.04 8.36
N TYR A 17 1.65 8.60 7.19
CA TYR A 17 1.21 9.98 7.03
C TYR A 17 -0.31 10.11 6.86
N TRP A 18 -1.02 8.98 6.90
CA TRP A 18 -2.47 8.96 6.88
C TRP A 18 -3.04 8.85 8.29
N SER A 19 -4.07 9.65 8.57
CA SER A 19 -4.82 9.63 9.82
C SER A 19 -6.30 9.32 9.54
N SER A 20 -6.92 8.53 10.42
CA SER A 20 -8.36 8.26 10.35
C SER A 20 -9.15 9.56 10.51
N PRO A 21 -10.10 9.88 9.60
CA PRO A 21 -10.93 11.07 9.72
C PRO A 21 -11.79 11.14 11.00
N ASN A 22 -12.05 10.00 11.63
CA ASN A 22 -13.00 9.85 12.74
C ASN A 22 -12.34 9.42 14.06
N SER A 23 -11.05 9.73 14.29
CA SER A 23 -10.45 9.47 15.61
C SER A 23 -11.08 10.40 16.66
N SER A 24 -12.23 10.02 17.21
CA SER A 24 -12.78 10.64 18.41
C SER A 24 -11.76 10.47 19.53
N ASP A 25 -11.59 11.50 20.34
CA ASP A 25 -10.60 11.65 21.43
C ASP A 25 -10.62 10.51 22.47
N ASN A 26 -11.61 9.61 22.40
CA ASN A 26 -11.73 8.40 23.20
C ASN A 26 -10.75 7.27 22.82
N GLY A 27 -10.06 7.35 21.67
CA GLY A 27 -9.04 6.35 21.28
C GLY A 27 -9.57 4.94 21.00
N GLU A 28 -10.89 4.78 20.86
CA GLU A 28 -11.55 3.48 20.79
C GLU A 28 -11.54 2.83 19.39
N ASN A 29 -11.05 3.52 18.35
CA ASN A 29 -10.97 2.93 17.01
C ASN A 29 -9.71 3.37 16.26
N VAL A 30 -8.64 2.57 16.38
CA VAL A 30 -7.39 2.81 15.64
C VAL A 30 -7.48 2.11 14.28
N MET A 31 -7.39 2.89 13.21
CA MET A 31 -7.36 2.37 11.84
C MET A 31 -6.00 2.69 11.20
N TYR A 32 -5.48 1.74 10.43
CA TYR A 32 -4.26 1.88 9.65
C TYR A 32 -4.57 1.77 8.16
N ARG A 33 -3.85 2.53 7.35
CA ARG A 33 -3.84 2.37 5.91
C ARG A 33 -2.52 1.81 5.43
N PHE A 34 -2.59 0.85 4.53
CA PHE A 34 -1.42 0.34 3.83
C PHE A 34 -1.75 0.14 2.36
N GLY A 35 -0.72 0.13 1.53
CA GLY A 35 -0.84 -0.18 0.12
C GLY A 35 -0.07 -1.42 -0.26
N SER A 36 -0.49 -2.04 -1.36
CA SER A 36 0.23 -3.14 -2.00
C SER A 36 0.29 -2.94 -3.51
N VAL A 37 1.37 -3.41 -4.11
CA VAL A 37 1.58 -3.40 -5.57
C VAL A 37 1.99 -4.78 -6.04
N GLY A 38 1.69 -5.13 -7.30
CA GLY A 38 1.90 -6.48 -7.80
C GLY A 38 2.19 -6.59 -9.29
N GLN A 39 2.27 -7.84 -9.76
CA GLN A 39 2.47 -8.19 -11.17
C GLN A 39 1.28 -7.79 -12.06
N ASP A 40 0.11 -7.61 -11.47
CA ASP A 40 -1.13 -7.17 -12.13
C ASP A 40 -1.14 -5.68 -12.48
N THR A 41 -0.06 -4.95 -12.18
CA THR A 41 0.12 -3.53 -12.45
C THR A 41 -0.84 -2.62 -11.65
N GLN A 42 -1.45 -3.16 -10.60
CA GLN A 42 -2.39 -2.45 -9.74
C GLN A 42 -1.73 -1.95 -8.45
N LEU A 43 -2.13 -0.74 -8.05
CA LEU A 43 -2.01 -0.25 -6.69
C LEU A 43 -3.31 -0.55 -5.96
N LEU A 44 -3.20 -1.26 -4.84
CA LEU A 44 -4.30 -1.51 -3.93
C LEU A 44 -4.07 -0.72 -2.64
N LEU A 45 -5.12 -0.11 -2.10
CA LEU A 45 -5.12 0.48 -0.75
C LEU A 45 -6.06 -0.30 0.15
N TRP A 46 -5.66 -0.47 1.40
CA TRP A 46 -6.35 -1.29 2.38
C TRP A 46 -6.48 -0.52 3.68
N ASP A 47 -7.66 -0.62 4.28
CA ASP A 47 -7.89 -0.14 5.64
C ASP A 47 -7.90 -1.35 6.58
N LEU A 48 -7.23 -1.18 7.71
CA LEU A 48 -7.07 -2.18 8.75
C LEU A 48 -7.51 -1.55 10.07
N GLU A 49 -8.65 -1.99 10.59
CA GLU A 49 -9.13 -1.61 11.91
C GLU A 49 -8.48 -2.51 12.97
N MET A 50 -7.95 -1.92 14.04
CA MET A 50 -7.24 -2.64 15.11
C MET A 50 -8.14 -3.67 15.82
N ASP A 51 -9.44 -3.39 15.93
CA ASP A 51 -10.42 -4.28 16.57
C ASP A 51 -10.66 -5.56 15.77
N GLU A 52 -10.38 -5.56 14.46
CA GLU A 52 -10.48 -6.75 13.60
C GLU A 52 -9.28 -7.70 13.73
N ILE A 53 -8.22 -7.32 14.46
CA ILE A 53 -6.95 -8.08 14.55
C ILE A 53 -7.01 -9.16 15.65
N VAL A 54 -8.20 -9.45 16.22
CA VAL A 54 -8.35 -10.52 17.21
C VAL A 54 -7.87 -11.85 16.63
N VAL A 55 -6.76 -12.36 17.17
CA VAL A 55 -6.22 -13.67 16.80
C VAL A 55 -7.24 -14.72 17.21
N PRO A 56 -7.67 -15.63 16.31
CA PRO A 56 -8.51 -16.75 16.70
C PRO A 56 -7.81 -17.55 17.78
N LEU A 57 -8.34 -17.50 19.01
CA LEU A 57 -7.82 -18.26 20.13
C LEU A 57 -8.02 -19.75 19.81
N ARG A 58 -6.95 -20.45 19.41
CA ARG A 58 -7.05 -21.87 19.07
C ARG A 58 -7.32 -22.66 20.35
N ARG A 59 -8.49 -23.29 20.43
CA ARG A 59 -8.66 -24.47 21.26
C ARG A 59 -8.05 -25.67 20.52
N PRO A 60 -7.11 -26.41 21.11
CA PRO A 60 -6.59 -27.62 20.48
C PRO A 60 -7.75 -28.63 20.27
N PRO A 61 -7.90 -29.23 19.08
CA PRO A 61 -8.84 -30.32 18.88
C PRO A 61 -8.23 -31.59 19.45
N GLY A 62 -8.52 -31.91 20.70
CA GLY A 62 -8.01 -33.13 21.32
C GLY A 62 -8.17 -33.16 22.84
N GLY A 63 -9.39 -33.43 23.31
CA GLY A 63 -9.67 -33.73 24.70
C GLY A 63 -11.15 -34.08 24.88
N SER A 64 -11.44 -35.36 25.09
CA SER A 64 -12.77 -35.89 25.37
C SER A 64 -13.49 -35.10 26.49
N PRO A 65 -14.84 -35.02 26.49
CA PRO A 65 -15.57 -34.31 27.54
C PRO A 65 -15.63 -35.18 28.80
N THR A 66 -14.57 -35.19 29.60
CA THR A 66 -14.67 -35.60 31.00
C THR A 66 -14.97 -34.37 31.83
N TYR A 67 -16.23 -34.27 32.28
CA TYR A 67 -16.68 -33.31 33.27
C TYR A 67 -15.90 -33.50 34.57
N SER A 68 -14.87 -32.68 34.78
CA SER A 68 -14.21 -32.57 36.08
C SER A 68 -14.15 -31.09 36.46
N THR A 69 -14.99 -30.74 37.43
CA THR A 69 -15.07 -29.47 38.13
C THR A 69 -13.71 -29.11 38.74
N GLY A 70 -13.06 -28.06 38.23
CA GLY A 70 -11.93 -27.43 38.93
C GLY A 70 -10.88 -26.81 38.00
N SER A 71 -10.65 -25.50 38.21
CA SER A 71 -9.51 -24.69 37.72
C SER A 71 -9.57 -24.21 36.27
N GLN A 72 -10.15 -23.02 36.08
CA GLN A 72 -9.77 -22.12 34.99
C GLN A 72 -8.37 -21.56 35.30
N SER A 73 -7.32 -22.25 34.87
CA SER A 73 -6.02 -21.61 34.64
C SER A 73 -5.78 -21.56 33.14
N SER A 74 -5.50 -20.36 32.64
CA SER A 74 -5.03 -20.11 31.28
C SER A 74 -3.70 -20.84 31.09
N HIS A 75 -3.73 -22.08 30.64
CA HIS A 75 -2.54 -22.89 30.44
C HIS A 75 -1.87 -22.45 29.12
N TRP A 76 -0.91 -21.54 29.24
CA TRP A 76 0.00 -21.15 28.15
C TRP A 76 1.10 -22.20 27.92
N ASP A 77 1.06 -23.31 28.67
CA ASP A 77 2.11 -24.34 28.76
C ASP A 77 1.88 -25.56 27.87
N SER A 78 1.21 -25.40 26.73
CA SER A 78 1.44 -26.31 25.61
C SER A 78 2.70 -25.85 24.88
N VAL A 79 3.85 -26.18 25.46
CA VAL A 79 5.16 -26.07 24.84
C VAL A 79 5.13 -26.84 23.53
N VAL A 80 4.93 -26.11 22.44
CA VAL A 80 5.27 -26.56 21.10
C VAL A 80 6.78 -26.85 21.15
N PRO A 81 7.25 -28.07 20.82
CA PRO A 81 8.68 -28.35 20.81
C PRO A 81 9.40 -27.26 20.00
N LEU A 82 10.40 -26.61 20.63
CA LEU A 82 11.26 -25.61 20.01
C LEU A 82 11.69 -26.12 18.63
N GLY A 83 11.28 -25.41 17.56
CA GLY A 83 11.62 -25.77 16.18
C GLY A 83 10.48 -26.31 15.31
N THR A 84 9.26 -26.49 15.84
CA THR A 84 8.10 -26.84 14.99
C THR A 84 7.30 -25.61 14.57
N LEU A 85 7.24 -25.35 13.26
CA LEU A 85 6.43 -24.28 12.68
C LEU A 85 4.95 -24.59 12.88
N GLN A 86 4.22 -23.66 13.48
CA GLN A 86 2.77 -23.78 13.63
C GLN A 86 2.10 -23.71 12.24
N PRO A 87 1.19 -24.64 11.90
CA PRO A 87 0.45 -24.57 10.65
C PRO A 87 -0.35 -23.27 10.53
N ALA A 88 -0.35 -22.69 9.33
CA ALA A 88 -1.15 -21.51 9.03
C ALA A 88 -2.65 -21.77 9.31
N PRO A 89 -3.38 -20.79 9.88
CA PRO A 89 -4.83 -20.91 10.08
C PRO A 89 -5.58 -21.07 8.76
N SER A 90 -6.74 -21.74 8.79
CA SER A 90 -7.55 -21.87 7.58
C SER A 90 -8.11 -20.51 7.18
N MET A 91 -8.31 -20.28 5.89
CA MET A 91 -8.86 -19.01 5.39
C MET A 91 -10.26 -18.68 5.92
N ARG A 92 -10.97 -19.64 6.52
CA ARG A 92 -12.28 -19.41 7.17
C ARG A 92 -12.13 -18.78 8.55
N ASP A 93 -10.98 -19.00 9.18
CA ASP A 93 -10.71 -18.59 10.56
C ASP A 93 -9.99 -17.23 10.59
N VAL A 94 -9.65 -16.66 9.44
CA VAL A 94 -8.90 -15.41 9.35
C VAL A 94 -9.81 -14.29 8.83
N PRO A 95 -9.86 -13.13 9.50
CA PRO A 95 -10.56 -11.94 9.00
C PRO A 95 -10.11 -11.61 7.57
N LYS A 96 -11.09 -11.33 6.70
CA LYS A 96 -10.88 -10.99 5.30
C LYS A 96 -11.22 -9.52 5.10
N ILE A 97 -10.29 -8.77 4.52
CA ILE A 97 -10.54 -7.42 4.06
C ILE A 97 -10.67 -7.34 2.56
N SER A 98 -11.47 -6.37 2.15
CA SER A 98 -11.58 -5.94 0.76
C SER A 98 -10.68 -4.71 0.55
N PRO A 99 -10.09 -4.54 -0.64
CA PRO A 99 -9.33 -3.35 -0.93
C PRO A 99 -10.29 -2.15 -0.98
N LEU A 100 -9.88 -1.04 -0.34
CA LEU A 100 -10.57 0.25 -0.43
C LEU A 100 -10.45 0.80 -1.86
N VAL A 101 -9.27 0.66 -2.45
CA VAL A 101 -8.97 1.12 -3.80
C VAL A 101 -8.29 -0.01 -4.56
N ALA A 102 -8.67 -0.16 -5.83
CA ALA A 102 -7.93 -0.95 -6.81
C ALA A 102 -7.77 -0.14 -8.09
N HIS A 103 -6.52 0.23 -8.42
CA HIS A 103 -6.26 1.08 -9.58
C HIS A 103 -5.04 0.60 -10.36
N ARG A 104 -5.21 0.40 -11.68
CA ARG A 104 -4.09 0.09 -12.57
C ARG A 104 -3.25 1.36 -12.79
N VAL A 105 -2.04 1.36 -12.22
CA VAL A 105 -1.17 2.54 -12.21
C VAL A 105 -0.06 2.46 -13.24
N HIS A 106 0.32 1.29 -13.74
CA HIS A 106 1.36 1.13 -14.76
C HIS A 106 0.92 0.17 -15.86
N THR A 107 1.65 0.15 -16.98
CA THR A 107 1.45 -0.84 -18.05
C THR A 107 2.16 -2.16 -17.74
N GLU A 108 3.15 -2.11 -16.85
CA GLU A 108 4.11 -3.16 -16.58
C GLU A 108 4.18 -3.46 -15.07
N PRO A 109 4.67 -4.64 -14.67
CA PRO A 109 4.69 -5.07 -13.28
C PRO A 109 5.34 -4.05 -12.35
N LEU A 110 4.67 -3.77 -11.24
CA LEU A 110 5.21 -2.86 -10.24
C LEU A 110 6.39 -3.50 -9.50
N SER A 111 7.37 -2.68 -9.17
CA SER A 111 8.60 -3.04 -8.45
C SER A 111 8.73 -2.33 -7.10
N GLY A 112 8.00 -1.22 -6.88
CA GLY A 112 8.09 -0.46 -5.63
C GLY A 112 6.87 0.41 -5.33
N LEU A 113 6.65 0.64 -4.03
CA LEU A 113 5.62 1.51 -3.45
C LEU A 113 6.22 2.24 -2.24
N ILE A 114 6.09 3.56 -2.19
CA ILE A 114 6.54 4.39 -1.06
C ILE A 114 5.47 5.42 -0.72
N PHE A 115 5.12 5.52 0.56
CA PHE A 115 4.32 6.62 1.10
C PHE A 115 5.26 7.68 1.69
N THR A 116 5.04 8.93 1.31
CA THR A 116 5.72 10.10 1.88
C THR A 116 4.68 11.05 2.48
N GLN A 117 5.14 12.09 3.17
CA GLN A 117 4.25 13.10 3.74
C GLN A 117 3.44 13.83 2.69
N GLU A 118 3.98 14.02 1.49
CA GLU A 118 3.37 14.84 0.44
C GLU A 118 2.81 14.02 -0.72
N SER A 119 3.24 12.77 -0.88
CA SER A 119 2.89 11.97 -2.05
C SER A 119 2.97 10.45 -1.84
N VAL A 120 2.39 9.72 -2.78
CA VAL A 120 2.56 8.27 -2.96
C VAL A 120 3.36 8.04 -4.24
N LEU A 121 4.43 7.26 -4.14
CA LEU A 121 5.32 6.94 -5.26
C LEU A 121 5.16 5.48 -5.63
N THR A 122 5.07 5.21 -6.93
CA THR A 122 5.03 3.84 -7.49
C THR A 122 6.07 3.70 -8.59
N ALA A 123 6.78 2.58 -8.62
CA ALA A 123 7.78 2.26 -9.65
C ALA A 123 7.43 0.95 -10.37
N CYS A 124 7.75 0.85 -11.66
CA CYS A 124 7.64 -0.38 -12.46
C CYS A 124 9.01 -0.93 -12.90
N ARG A 125 9.05 -2.11 -13.53
CA ARG A 125 10.28 -2.80 -13.94
C ARG A 125 11.07 -2.08 -15.04
N GLU A 126 10.42 -1.22 -15.81
CA GLU A 126 10.99 -0.40 -16.88
C GLU A 126 11.63 0.88 -16.31
N GLY A 127 11.50 1.10 -15.00
CA GLY A 127 12.05 2.26 -14.31
C GLY A 127 11.15 3.50 -14.35
N HIS A 128 9.89 3.40 -14.81
CA HIS A 128 8.96 4.52 -14.71
C HIS A 128 8.49 4.70 -13.27
N ILE A 129 8.51 5.96 -12.81
CA ILE A 129 8.02 6.35 -11.49
C ILE A 129 6.82 7.28 -11.67
N LYS A 130 5.72 6.99 -10.97
CA LYS A 130 4.57 7.89 -10.86
C LYS A 130 4.46 8.42 -9.45
N ILE A 131 4.19 9.72 -9.36
CA ILE A 131 4.06 10.47 -8.11
C ILE A 131 2.62 10.98 -8.02
N TRP A 132 1.95 10.62 -6.94
CA TRP A 132 0.57 11.00 -6.65
C TRP A 132 0.56 11.95 -5.46
N THR A 133 0.36 13.23 -5.69
CA THR A 133 0.36 14.25 -4.64
C THR A 133 -0.85 14.07 -3.73
N ARG A 134 -0.63 14.15 -2.42
CA ARG A 134 -1.71 14.12 -1.44
C ARG A 134 -2.52 15.43 -1.51
N PRO A 135 -3.85 15.37 -1.30
CA PRO A 135 -4.64 16.56 -1.08
C PRO A 135 -4.08 17.38 0.09
N GLY A 136 -3.90 18.69 -0.08
CA GLY A 136 -3.41 19.61 0.95
C GLY A 136 -1.88 19.81 1.01
N ALA A 137 -1.08 19.08 0.22
CA ALA A 137 0.38 19.26 0.21
C ALA A 137 0.86 20.57 -0.48
N ALA A 138 0.00 21.24 -1.25
CA ALA A 138 0.37 22.37 -2.11
C ALA A 138 0.29 23.76 -1.44
N GLU A 139 -0.07 23.87 -0.16
CA GLU A 139 -0.29 25.18 0.49
C GLU A 139 0.96 25.78 1.17
N SER A 140 2.12 25.13 1.09
CA SER A 140 3.33 25.52 1.86
C SER A 140 4.53 25.94 1.02
N GLN A 141 4.38 26.38 -0.23
CA GLN A 141 5.49 26.94 -1.02
C GLN A 141 5.08 28.14 -1.89
N SER A 142 4.98 29.30 -1.25
CA SER A 142 5.16 30.60 -1.91
C SER A 142 6.38 31.31 -1.31
N SER A 143 7.58 30.85 -1.64
CA SER A 143 8.81 31.65 -1.49
C SER A 143 9.94 31.07 -2.35
N ASN A 144 10.05 31.60 -3.57
CA ASN A 144 11.24 31.78 -4.40
C ASN A 144 12.41 30.80 -4.26
N SER A 145 12.65 29.99 -5.29
CA SER A 145 14.00 29.66 -5.79
C SER A 145 13.91 29.30 -7.28
N GLU A 146 14.06 30.29 -8.16
CA GLU A 146 14.45 30.01 -9.54
C GLU A 146 15.92 29.54 -9.58
N ASN A 147 16.20 28.64 -10.53
CA ASN A 147 17.52 28.19 -11.00
C ASN A 147 18.28 27.16 -10.14
N LEU A 148 18.38 25.93 -10.65
CA LEU A 148 19.55 25.44 -11.42
C LEU A 148 19.43 23.91 -11.56
N LEU A 149 19.42 23.41 -12.80
CA LEU A 149 20.23 22.29 -13.31
C LEU A 149 19.85 22.05 -14.78
N ALA A 150 20.34 22.96 -15.63
CA ALA A 150 20.57 22.67 -17.04
C ALA A 150 22.08 22.43 -17.22
N THR A 151 22.46 21.18 -17.49
CA THR A 151 23.74 20.81 -18.09
C THR A 151 23.40 20.16 -19.44
N SER A 152 23.27 20.97 -20.49
CA SER A 152 24.31 21.24 -21.50
C SER A 152 24.64 20.05 -22.41
N LEU A 153 23.94 19.97 -23.53
CA LEU A 153 24.52 19.62 -24.83
C LEU A 153 24.30 20.81 -25.78
N LYS A 154 25.38 21.54 -26.03
CA LYS A 154 25.59 22.66 -26.98
C LYS A 154 26.52 22.12 -28.08
N ASP A 155 26.56 22.50 -29.35
CA ASP A 155 26.12 23.62 -30.21
C ASP A 155 25.99 23.03 -31.65
N LYS A 156 25.37 23.62 -32.70
CA LYS A 156 25.64 24.91 -33.35
C LYS A 156 24.65 25.15 -34.54
N PRO A 157 24.42 26.39 -35.05
CA PRO A 157 23.20 26.77 -35.78
C PRO A 157 23.36 27.20 -37.27
N SER A 158 22.19 27.39 -37.92
CA SER A 158 21.75 28.58 -38.71
C SER A 158 21.50 28.48 -40.24
N LEU A 159 20.49 29.28 -40.63
CA LEU A 159 20.08 29.81 -41.96
C LEU A 159 19.14 28.91 -42.80
N SER A 160 18.12 29.37 -43.54
CA SER A 160 17.34 30.61 -43.70
C SER A 160 16.43 30.35 -44.93
N SER A 161 15.19 30.87 -44.92
CA SER A 161 14.49 31.47 -46.07
C SER A 161 13.14 30.88 -46.55
N LYS A 162 12.17 31.82 -46.57
CA LYS A 162 11.06 32.08 -47.52
C LYS A 162 9.81 31.18 -47.59
N ILE A 163 8.75 31.75 -47.00
CA ILE A 163 7.49 32.23 -47.63
C ILE A 163 6.94 31.41 -48.82
N GLY A 164 5.73 30.88 -48.64
CA GLY A 164 4.82 30.49 -49.72
C GLY A 164 3.37 30.45 -49.23
N ASN A 165 2.56 31.41 -49.68
CA ASN A 165 1.11 31.45 -49.47
C ASN A 165 0.43 30.26 -50.17
N SER A 166 -0.55 29.62 -49.53
CA SER A 166 -1.53 28.78 -50.25
C SER A 166 -2.95 29.32 -50.08
N SER A 167 -3.48 29.82 -51.18
CA SER A 167 -4.90 30.09 -51.40
C SER A 167 -5.68 28.79 -51.49
N TYR A 168 -6.86 28.72 -50.85
CA TYR A 168 -7.90 27.75 -51.20
C TYR A 168 -9.23 28.48 -51.32
N LYS A 169 -9.74 28.60 -52.55
CA LYS A 169 -11.16 28.77 -52.84
C LYS A 169 -11.42 28.16 -54.22
N GLN A 170 -12.12 27.03 -54.24
CA GLN A 170 -13.21 26.79 -55.17
C GLN A 170 -14.15 25.75 -54.56
#